data_AF-A0A2E2IQX2-F1
#
_entry.id   AF-A0A2E2IQX2-F1
#
_cell.length_a   1.000
_cell.length_b   1.000
_cell.length_c   1.000
_cell.angle_alpha   90.00
_cell.angle_beta   90.00
_cell.angle_gamma   90.00
#
_symmetry.space_group_name_H-M   'P 1'
#
loop_
_entity.id
_entity.type
_entity.pdbx_description
1 polymer ?
#
loop_
_entity_poly.entity_id
_entity_poly.type
_entity_poly.pdbx_seq_one_letter_code
_entity_poly.pdbx_strand_id
1 'polypeptide(L)'
;MSDTRFQKGQSGNPRGRPPKPRRPDISAFEILLDKRLTATVGGKERELNVEEVLQQQTLKDALAGKRMAIRKVLKMIEKREVALAKKNPPPPRNIPFEIHHCAENANEAMRILGIAAPNPTHPNRWKVNTWATQAALSRPGRRKFSKRDVESIKFFTDNSNTLRWPRGRIE
;
A
#
# COMPACT_ATOMS: atom_id res chain seq x y z
N MET A 1 -1.89 -23.05 56.10
CA MET A 1 -0.56 -22.51 55.76
C MET A 1 -0.11 -23.21 54.48
N SER A 2 -0.26 -22.57 53.33
CA SER A 2 0.07 -23.15 52.02
C SER A 2 1.54 -22.89 51.70
N ASP A 3 2.31 -23.98 51.64
CA ASP A 3 3.74 -24.01 51.37
C ASP A 3 4.01 -23.54 49.92
N THR A 4 4.63 -22.37 49.76
CA THR A 4 4.87 -21.70 48.46
C THR A 4 6.21 -22.10 47.82
N ARG A 5 6.77 -23.24 48.23
CA ARG A 5 8.12 -23.65 47.83
C ARG A 5 8.08 -24.51 46.55
N PHE A 6 8.82 -24.08 45.52
CA PHE A 6 8.93 -24.83 44.26
C PHE A 6 9.59 -26.21 44.49
N GLN A 7 9.11 -27.24 43.77
CA GLN A 7 9.67 -28.58 43.88
C GLN A 7 11.12 -28.64 43.38
N LYS A 8 11.97 -29.39 44.07
CA LYS A 8 13.38 -29.56 43.75
C LYS A 8 13.51 -30.17 42.35
N GLY A 9 14.20 -29.48 41.44
CA GLY A 9 14.34 -29.88 40.04
C GLY A 9 13.37 -29.19 39.08
N GLN A 10 12.39 -28.44 39.59
CA GLN A 10 11.44 -27.71 38.77
C GLN A 10 11.69 -26.21 38.86
N SER A 11 12.07 -25.63 37.72
CA SER A 11 12.22 -24.18 37.57
C SER A 11 10.87 -23.49 37.74
N GLY A 12 10.79 -22.50 38.62
CA GLY A 12 9.57 -21.68 38.83
C GLY A 12 9.18 -20.82 37.61
N ASN A 13 9.98 -20.84 36.54
CA ASN A 13 9.65 -20.22 35.26
C ASN A 13 9.54 -21.31 34.17
N PRO A 14 8.32 -21.75 33.82
CA PRO A 14 8.11 -22.78 32.80
C PRO A 14 8.50 -22.33 31.39
N ARG A 15 8.66 -21.02 31.13
CA ARG A 15 9.15 -20.48 29.85
C ARG A 15 10.68 -20.38 29.78
N GLY A 16 11.38 -20.78 30.85
CA GLY A 16 12.82 -20.69 30.94
C GLY A 16 13.33 -19.25 31.03
N ARG A 17 14.64 -19.11 31.24
CA ARG A 17 15.31 -17.81 31.23
C ARG A 17 15.13 -17.18 29.85
N PRO A 18 14.60 -15.94 29.73
CA PRO A 18 14.50 -15.28 28.43
C PRO A 18 15.90 -15.18 27.80
N PRO A 19 16.03 -15.48 26.50
CA PRO A 19 17.32 -15.43 25.81
C PRO A 19 17.93 -14.04 25.96
N LYS A 20 19.26 -14.01 26.16
CA LYS A 20 19.99 -12.74 26.24
C LYS A 20 19.69 -11.93 24.98
N PRO A 21 19.30 -10.64 25.07
CA PRO A 21 19.08 -9.82 23.90
C PRO A 21 20.35 -9.86 23.06
N ARG A 22 20.21 -10.21 21.77
CA ARG A 22 21.31 -10.12 20.81
C ARG A 22 21.81 -8.68 20.86
N ARG A 23 23.13 -8.49 20.91
CA ARG A 23 23.69 -7.14 20.74
C ARG A 23 23.11 -6.58 19.44
N PRO A 24 22.71 -5.31 19.38
CA PRO A 24 22.37 -4.71 18.09
C PRO A 24 23.54 -4.96 17.15
N ASP A 25 23.27 -5.46 15.94
CA ASP A 25 24.27 -5.63 14.89
C ASP A 25 24.72 -4.23 14.43
N ILE A 26 25.54 -3.57 15.26
CA ILE A 26 26.16 -2.30 14.90
C ILE A 26 27.22 -2.65 13.87
N SER A 27 26.96 -2.25 12.64
CA SER A 27 27.89 -2.49 11.54
C SER A 27 29.21 -1.77 11.82
N ALA A 28 30.34 -2.43 11.56
CA ALA A 28 31.66 -1.78 11.67
C ALA A 28 31.76 -0.49 10.83
N PHE A 29 30.93 -0.37 9.80
CA PHE A 29 30.80 0.85 9.00
C PHE A 29 30.16 2.01 9.76
N GLU A 30 29.17 1.78 10.61
CA GLU A 30 28.55 2.85 11.42
C GLU A 30 29.56 3.43 12.40
N ILE A 31 30.38 2.57 13.03
CA ILE A 31 31.46 2.99 13.93
C ILE A 31 32.49 3.86 13.21
N LEU A 32 32.77 3.57 11.93
CA LEU A 32 33.68 4.37 11.12
C LEU A 32 33.08 5.69 10.67
N LEU A 33 31.79 5.70 10.33
CA LEU A 33 31.07 6.90 9.88
C LEU A 33 30.92 7.94 11.02
N ASP A 34 30.81 7.48 12.26
CA ASP A 34 30.71 8.34 13.46
C ASP A 34 32.06 8.93 13.90
N LYS A 35 33.18 8.52 13.31
CA LYS A 35 34.48 9.13 13.62
C LYS A 35 34.50 10.58 13.13
N ARG A 36 35.09 11.45 13.94
CA ARG A 36 35.33 12.85 13.61
C ARG A 36 36.73 13.03 13.05
N LEU A 37 36.83 13.81 11.98
CA LEU A 37 38.08 14.20 11.33
C LEU A 37 38.16 15.74 11.33
N THR A 38 39.34 16.28 11.59
CA THR A 38 39.60 17.71 11.43
C THR A 38 39.86 18.01 9.95
N ALA A 39 39.10 18.93 9.38
CA ALA A 39 39.25 19.37 8.00
C ALA A 39 39.04 20.88 7.86
N THR A 40 39.80 21.49 6.95
CA THR A 40 39.71 22.93 6.67
C THR A 40 38.62 23.20 5.64
N VAL A 41 37.54 23.86 6.06
CA VAL A 41 36.40 24.23 5.20
C VAL A 41 36.25 25.74 5.20
N GLY A 42 36.39 26.37 4.03
CA GLY A 42 36.29 27.84 3.91
C GLY A 42 37.37 28.59 4.71
N GLY A 43 38.58 28.01 4.82
CA GLY A 43 39.70 28.61 5.53
C GLY A 43 39.67 28.49 7.06
N LYS A 44 38.70 27.77 7.63
CA LYS A 44 38.63 27.49 9.08
C LYS A 44 38.71 25.99 9.34
N GLU A 45 39.46 25.59 10.36
CA GLU A 45 39.47 24.21 10.83
C GLU A 45 38.14 23.89 11.52
N ARG A 46 37.52 22.78 11.12
CA ARG A 46 36.30 22.25 11.73
C ARG A 46 36.42 20.74 11.88
N GLU A 47 35.86 20.22 12.96
CA GLU A 47 35.59 18.79 13.08
C GLU A 47 34.37 18.43 12.24
N LEU A 48 34.53 17.44 11.36
CA LEU A 48 33.49 16.90 10.48
C LEU A 48 33.43 15.39 10.63
N ASN A 49 32.26 14.81 10.39
CA ASN A 49 32.12 13.35 10.36
C ASN A 49 32.77 12.78 9.08
N VAL A 50 33.21 11.51 9.12
CA VAL A 50 33.78 10.84 7.94
C VAL A 50 32.83 10.90 6.73
N GLU A 51 31.53 10.75 6.97
CA GLU A 51 30.53 10.83 5.90
C GLU A 51 30.55 12.20 5.21
N GLU A 52 30.57 13.28 5.99
CA GLU A 52 30.55 14.65 5.47
C GLU A 52 31.80 14.94 4.65
N VAL A 53 32.97 14.49 5.13
CA VAL A 53 34.24 14.63 4.42
C VAL A 53 34.19 13.90 3.08
N LEU A 54 33.67 12.66 3.06
CA LEU A 54 33.54 11.87 1.84
C LEU A 54 32.61 12.54 0.83
N GLN A 55 31.48 13.09 1.29
CA GLN A 55 30.53 13.81 0.45
C GLN A 55 31.17 15.08 -0.14
N GLN A 56 31.90 15.86 0.66
CA GLN A 56 32.61 17.06 0.19
C GLN A 56 33.70 16.71 -0.83
N GLN A 57 34.47 15.65 -0.60
CA GLN A 57 35.49 15.21 -1.55
C GLN A 57 34.86 14.74 -2.86
N THR A 58 33.75 13.99 -2.79
CA THR A 58 32.98 13.57 -3.97
C THR A 58 32.47 14.78 -4.76
N LEU A 59 32.03 15.84 -4.07
CA LEU A 59 31.60 17.09 -4.70
C LEU A 59 32.77 17.81 -5.38
N LYS A 60 33.92 17.94 -4.72
CA LYS A 60 35.14 18.53 -5.31
C LYS A 60 35.55 17.78 -6.58
N ASP A 61 35.54 16.45 -6.53
CA ASP A 61 35.86 15.58 -7.67
C ASP A 61 34.85 15.72 -8.82
N ALA A 62 33.56 15.91 -8.50
CA ALA A 62 32.54 16.16 -9.49
C ALA A 62 32.72 17.51 -10.18
N LEU A 63 33.04 18.56 -9.40
CA LEU A 63 33.36 19.90 -9.94
C LEU A 63 34.62 19.90 -10.80
N ALA A 64 35.59 19.04 -10.48
CA ALA A 64 36.78 18.80 -11.30
C ALA A 64 36.50 18.00 -12.59
N GLY A 65 35.25 17.62 -12.87
CA GLY A 65 34.84 16.95 -14.11
C GLY A 65 34.91 15.42 -14.09
N LYS A 66 35.19 14.78 -12.95
CA LYS A 66 35.25 13.31 -12.88
C LYS A 66 33.86 12.71 -13.05
N ARG A 67 33.61 12.04 -14.18
CA ARG A 67 32.31 11.48 -14.57
C ARG A 67 31.63 10.61 -13.49
N MET A 68 32.39 9.77 -12.80
CA MET A 68 31.85 8.89 -11.75
C MET A 68 31.39 9.66 -10.51
N ALA A 69 32.12 10.72 -10.13
CA ALA A 69 31.75 11.60 -9.03
C ALA A 69 30.50 12.42 -9.39
N ILE A 70 30.42 12.96 -10.61
CA ILE A 70 29.22 13.66 -11.12
C ILE A 70 27.99 12.76 -11.00
N ARG A 71 28.06 11.51 -11.50
CA ARG A 71 26.96 10.54 -11.41
C ARG A 71 26.56 10.26 -9.95
N LYS A 72 27.54 10.17 -9.04
CA LYS A 72 27.29 9.96 -7.61
C LYS A 72 26.56 11.15 -6.98
N VAL A 73 26.99 12.38 -7.27
CA VAL A 73 26.35 13.61 -6.77
C VAL A 73 24.93 13.75 -7.31
N LEU A 74 24.70 13.50 -8.60
CA LEU A 74 23.35 13.52 -9.16
C LEU A 74 22.41 12.53 -8.46
N LYS A 75 22.90 11.33 -8.15
CA LYS A 75 22.13 10.34 -7.37
C LYS A 75 21.86 10.79 -5.94
N MET A 76 22.78 11.53 -5.31
CA MET A 76 22.56 12.12 -3.98
C MET A 76 21.48 13.21 -4.03
N ILE A 77 21.49 14.06 -5.07
CA ILE A 77 20.46 15.08 -5.32
C ILE A 77 19.10 14.41 -5.50
N GLU A 78 19.00 13.42 -6.39
CA GLU A 78 17.75 12.67 -6.62
C GLU A 78 17.17 12.09 -5.32
N LYS A 79 18.01 11.45 -4.49
CA LYS A 79 17.59 10.93 -3.19
C LYS A 79 17.09 12.03 -2.26
N ARG A 80 17.74 13.20 -2.25
CA ARG A 80 17.34 14.36 -1.45
C ARG A 80 15.99 14.90 -1.90
N GLU A 81 15.77 15.05 -3.20
CA GLU A 81 14.50 15.52 -3.77
C GLU A 81 13.35 14.57 -3.41
N VAL A 82 13.56 13.25 -3.51
CA VAL A 82 12.58 12.25 -3.07
C VAL A 82 12.28 12.36 -1.58
N ALA A 83 13.30 12.56 -0.74
CA ALA A 83 13.11 12.73 0.70
C ALA A 83 12.35 14.02 1.04
N LEU A 84 12.62 15.12 0.32
CA LEU A 84 11.90 16.39 0.48
C LEU A 84 10.44 16.28 0.03
N ALA A 85 10.17 15.63 -1.10
CA ALA A 85 8.81 15.38 -1.59
C ALA A 85 7.99 14.52 -0.60
N LYS A 86 8.62 13.56 0.09
CA LYS A 86 7.97 12.78 1.15
C LYS A 86 7.67 13.60 2.40
N LYS A 87 8.57 14.52 2.77
CA LYS A 87 8.37 15.42 3.93
C LYS A 87 7.28 16.46 3.67
N ASN A 88 7.20 16.95 2.43
CA ASN A 88 6.25 17.96 2.01
C ASN A 88 5.32 17.38 0.94
N PRO A 89 4.34 16.54 1.33
CA PRO A 89 3.36 16.03 0.38
C PRO A 89 2.59 17.20 -0.25
N PRO A 90 2.15 17.06 -1.51
CA PRO A 90 1.29 18.07 -2.11
C PRO A 90 0.03 18.25 -1.25
N PRO A 91 -0.50 19.49 -1.15
CA PRO A 91 -1.73 19.71 -0.39
C PRO A 91 -2.85 18.83 -0.96
N PRO A 92 -3.73 18.28 -0.11
CA PRO A 92 -4.86 17.50 -0.58
C PRO A 92 -5.70 18.36 -1.53
N ARG A 93 -6.15 17.77 -2.64
CA ARG A 93 -7.10 18.44 -3.53
C ARG A 93 -8.45 18.52 -2.81
N ASN A 94 -9.03 19.72 -2.72
CA ASN A 94 -10.41 19.90 -2.26
C ASN A 94 -11.34 19.33 -3.33
N ILE A 95 -11.68 18.06 -3.20
CA ILE A 95 -12.72 17.43 -4.00
C ILE A 95 -14.04 17.73 -3.30
N PRO A 96 -14.97 18.48 -3.92
CA PRO A 96 -16.30 18.68 -3.35
C PRO A 96 -17.00 17.32 -3.30
N PHE A 97 -17.54 16.97 -2.13
CA PHE A 97 -18.38 15.80 -1.97
C PHE A 97 -19.83 16.26 -1.87
N GLU A 98 -20.69 15.67 -2.70
CA GLU A 98 -22.13 15.81 -2.59
C GLU A 98 -22.74 14.47 -2.19
N ILE A 99 -23.65 14.52 -1.22
CA ILE A 99 -24.40 13.34 -0.78
C ILE A 99 -25.82 13.49 -1.30
N HIS A 100 -26.21 12.57 -2.18
CA HIS A 100 -27.56 12.49 -2.75
C HIS A 100 -28.29 11.31 -2.12
N HIS A 101 -29.46 11.54 -1.52
CA HIS A 101 -30.32 10.49 -0.92
C HIS A 101 -31.38 9.94 -1.88
N CYS A 102 -31.15 9.99 -3.20
CA CYS A 102 -32.05 9.43 -4.20
C CYS A 102 -31.56 8.07 -4.67
N ALA A 103 -32.49 7.15 -4.96
CA ALA A 103 -32.17 5.83 -5.49
C ALA A 103 -31.56 5.89 -6.91
N GLU A 104 -31.70 7.02 -7.60
CA GLU A 104 -31.28 7.20 -8.98
C GLU A 104 -29.88 7.80 -9.13
N ASN A 105 -29.23 8.25 -8.05
CA ASN A 105 -27.90 8.85 -8.10
C ASN A 105 -26.85 7.93 -8.76
N ALA A 106 -26.96 6.62 -8.52
CA ALA A 106 -26.04 5.61 -9.04
C ALA A 106 -26.32 5.28 -10.51
N ASN A 107 -27.48 5.65 -11.06
CA ASN A 107 -27.87 5.28 -12.42
C ASN A 107 -26.91 5.85 -13.46
N GLU A 108 -26.57 7.13 -13.34
CA GLU A 108 -25.64 7.76 -14.28
C GLU A 108 -24.24 7.15 -14.19
N ALA A 109 -23.74 6.90 -12.98
CA ALA A 109 -22.46 6.22 -12.78
C ALA A 109 -22.48 4.80 -13.39
N MET A 110 -23.54 4.03 -13.16
CA MET A 110 -23.70 2.70 -13.73
C MET A 110 -23.78 2.72 -15.26
N ARG A 111 -24.39 3.75 -15.86
CA ARG A 111 -24.41 3.97 -17.31
C ARG A 111 -23.02 4.28 -17.86
N ILE A 112 -22.30 5.22 -17.24
CA ILE A 112 -20.94 5.61 -17.65
C ILE A 112 -19.99 4.41 -17.57
N LEU A 113 -20.12 3.60 -16.51
CA LEU A 113 -19.32 2.39 -16.32
C LEU A 113 -19.76 1.22 -17.21
N GLY A 114 -20.84 1.36 -18.00
CA GLY A 114 -21.38 0.30 -18.82
C GLY A 114 -21.85 -0.91 -18.00
N ILE A 115 -22.25 -0.71 -16.75
CA ILE A 115 -22.77 -1.75 -15.85
C ILE A 115 -24.27 -1.94 -16.07
N ALA A 116 -25.01 -0.85 -16.23
CA ALA A 116 -26.45 -0.90 -16.46
C ALA A 116 -26.86 0.17 -17.49
N ALA A 117 -27.92 -0.12 -18.24
CA ALA A 117 -28.49 0.78 -19.23
C ALA A 117 -30.01 0.81 -19.11
N PRO A 118 -30.66 1.94 -19.46
CA PRO A 118 -32.11 1.99 -19.57
C PRO A 118 -32.58 1.02 -20.67
N ASN A 119 -33.67 0.31 -20.41
CA ASN A 119 -34.25 -0.62 -21.37
C ASN A 119 -34.85 0.17 -22.55
N PRO A 120 -34.52 -0.13 -23.81
CA PRO A 120 -35.03 0.60 -24.98
C PRO A 120 -36.56 0.60 -25.08
N THR A 121 -37.22 -0.46 -24.62
CA THR A 121 -38.70 -0.55 -24.64
C THR A 121 -39.35 0.17 -23.46
N HIS A 122 -38.64 0.32 -22.34
CA HIS A 122 -39.17 0.87 -21.09
C HIS A 122 -38.09 1.72 -20.41
N PRO A 123 -37.97 3.02 -20.72
CA PRO A 123 -36.85 3.84 -20.26
C PRO A 123 -36.76 3.97 -18.73
N ASN A 124 -37.88 3.85 -18.02
CA ASN A 124 -37.94 3.85 -16.55
C ASN A 124 -37.36 2.57 -15.92
N ARG A 125 -37.07 1.54 -16.72
CA ARG A 125 -36.51 0.27 -16.24
C ARG A 125 -35.06 0.15 -16.66
N TRP A 126 -34.19 -0.01 -15.67
CA TRP A 126 -32.78 -0.27 -15.91
C TRP A 126 -32.52 -1.77 -16.00
N LYS A 127 -31.67 -2.15 -16.94
CA LYS A 127 -31.15 -3.52 -17.06
C LYS A 127 -29.65 -3.51 -16.84
N VAL A 128 -29.18 -4.51 -16.11
CA VAL A 128 -27.76 -4.77 -15.88
C VAL A 128 -27.21 -5.48 -17.12
N ASN A 129 -26.05 -5.05 -17.57
CA ASN A 129 -25.38 -5.67 -18.70
C ASN A 129 -24.91 -7.09 -18.37
N THR A 130 -24.99 -7.97 -19.36
CA THR A 130 -24.65 -9.40 -19.24
C THR A 130 -23.32 -9.65 -18.52
N TRP A 131 -22.27 -8.92 -18.89
CA TRP A 131 -20.93 -9.11 -18.33
C TRP A 131 -20.89 -8.82 -16.82
N ALA A 132 -21.61 -7.79 -16.37
CA ALA A 132 -21.64 -7.38 -14.97
C ALA A 132 -22.42 -8.41 -14.15
N THR A 133 -23.55 -8.90 -14.67
CA THR A 133 -24.29 -10.02 -14.07
C THR A 133 -23.45 -11.28 -14.02
N GLN A 134 -22.75 -11.63 -15.10
CA GLN A 134 -21.88 -12.81 -15.16
C GLN A 134 -20.73 -12.72 -14.14
N ALA A 135 -20.13 -11.54 -13.99
CA ALA A 135 -19.10 -11.28 -13.00
C ALA A 135 -19.64 -11.34 -11.56
N ALA A 136 -20.91 -11.01 -11.33
CA ALA A 136 -21.55 -11.20 -10.03
C ALA A 136 -21.81 -12.69 -9.74
N LEU A 137 -22.28 -13.46 -10.73
CA LEU A 137 -22.57 -14.89 -10.61
C LEU A 137 -21.30 -15.75 -10.40
N SER A 138 -20.15 -15.32 -10.94
CA SER A 138 -18.88 -16.05 -10.80
C SER A 138 -18.22 -15.92 -9.43
N ARG A 139 -18.72 -15.02 -8.56
CA ARG A 139 -18.12 -14.80 -7.24
C ARG A 139 -18.31 -16.02 -6.31
N PRO A 140 -17.23 -16.53 -5.69
CA PRO A 140 -17.33 -17.61 -4.70
C PRO A 140 -18.03 -17.11 -3.42
N GLY A 141 -18.63 -18.03 -2.65
CA GLY A 141 -19.17 -17.73 -1.31
C GLY A 141 -20.55 -17.05 -1.25
N ARG A 142 -21.43 -17.26 -2.25
CA ARG A 142 -22.83 -16.78 -2.20
C ARG A 142 -23.81 -17.92 -1.88
N ARG A 143 -24.96 -17.58 -1.28
CA ARG A 143 -26.11 -18.48 -1.05
C ARG A 143 -26.54 -19.14 -2.37
N LYS A 144 -27.20 -20.30 -2.29
CA LYS A 144 -27.95 -20.84 -3.43
C LYS A 144 -29.05 -19.85 -3.84
N PHE A 145 -29.31 -19.82 -5.15
CA PHE A 145 -30.36 -19.02 -5.77
C PHE A 145 -31.66 -19.82 -5.75
N SER A 146 -32.72 -19.22 -5.24
CA SER A 146 -34.06 -19.75 -5.41
C SER A 146 -34.51 -19.58 -6.87
N LYS A 147 -35.54 -20.32 -7.30
CA LYS A 147 -36.14 -20.13 -8.63
C LYS A 147 -36.58 -18.69 -8.87
N ARG A 148 -37.12 -18.02 -7.85
CA ARG A 148 -37.51 -16.61 -7.89
C ARG A 148 -36.31 -15.67 -8.09
N ASP A 149 -35.18 -15.98 -7.46
CA ASP A 149 -33.95 -15.21 -7.65
C ASP A 149 -33.45 -15.34 -9.08
N VAL A 150 -33.48 -16.55 -9.64
CA VAL A 150 -33.09 -16.83 -11.04
C VAL A 150 -33.98 -16.05 -12.01
N GLU A 151 -35.29 -16.08 -11.82
CA GLU A 151 -36.24 -15.31 -12.63
C GLU A 151 -35.99 -13.80 -12.54
N SER A 152 -35.78 -13.28 -11.33
CA SER A 152 -35.48 -11.86 -11.11
C SER A 152 -34.19 -11.44 -11.81
N ILE A 153 -33.13 -12.24 -11.68
CA ILE A 153 -31.84 -11.98 -12.36
C ILE A 153 -32.03 -12.00 -13.87
N LYS A 154 -32.77 -12.97 -14.42
CA LYS A 154 -33.05 -13.02 -15.86
C LYS A 154 -33.86 -11.82 -16.35
N PHE A 155 -34.79 -11.34 -15.53
CA PHE A 155 -35.64 -10.21 -15.86
C PHE A 155 -34.87 -8.87 -15.91
N PHE A 156 -33.95 -8.67 -14.96
CA PHE A 156 -33.14 -7.45 -14.85
C PHE A 156 -31.82 -7.49 -15.64
N THR A 157 -31.48 -8.61 -16.26
CA THR A 157 -30.25 -8.72 -17.08
C THR A 157 -30.56 -8.55 -18.55
N ASP A 158 -29.75 -7.76 -19.23
CA ASP A 158 -29.74 -7.74 -20.68
C ASP A 158 -29.21 -9.06 -21.26
N ASN A 159 -29.76 -9.53 -22.38
CA ASN A 159 -29.36 -10.79 -23.02
C ASN A 159 -29.18 -12.00 -22.07
N SER A 160 -30.12 -12.18 -21.13
CA SER A 160 -30.01 -13.14 -20.02
C SER A 160 -29.84 -14.61 -20.43
N ASN A 161 -30.17 -14.96 -21.68
CA ASN A 161 -29.96 -16.30 -22.24
C ASN A 161 -28.48 -16.70 -22.35
N THR A 162 -27.57 -15.72 -22.34
CA THR A 162 -26.11 -15.95 -22.46
C THR A 162 -25.42 -16.21 -21.11
N LEU A 163 -26.15 -16.07 -19.99
CA LEU A 163 -25.61 -16.24 -18.65
C LEU A 163 -25.27 -17.70 -18.32
N ARG A 164 -24.06 -17.90 -17.79
CA ARG A 164 -23.59 -19.18 -17.26
C ARG A 164 -23.86 -19.27 -15.77
N TRP A 165 -24.77 -20.15 -15.42
CA TRP A 165 -25.17 -20.38 -14.02
C TRP A 165 -24.18 -21.30 -13.29
N PRO A 166 -23.85 -21.00 -12.02
CA PRO A 166 -23.00 -21.87 -11.21
C PRO A 166 -23.69 -23.22 -10.93
N ARG A 167 -23.00 -24.32 -11.21
CA ARG A 167 -23.50 -25.69 -11.00
C ARG A 167 -23.84 -25.93 -9.53
N GLY A 168 -24.97 -26.58 -9.25
CA GLY A 168 -25.41 -26.97 -7.90
C GLY A 168 -25.81 -25.81 -6.98
N ARG A 169 -25.92 -24.58 -7.51
CA ARG A 169 -26.32 -23.38 -6.77
C ARG A 169 -27.72 -22.88 -7.08
N ILE A 170 -28.51 -23.64 -7.84
CA ILE A 170 -29.93 -23.35 -8.07
C ILE A 170 -30.71 -24.41 -7.28
N GLU A 171 -31.66 -23.97 -6.46
CA GLU A 171 -32.60 -24.83 -5.72
C GLU A 171 -33.81 -25.24 -6.56
#